data_AF-A0A6I6F1C5-F1
#
_entry.id   AF-A0A6I6F1C5-F1
#
_cell.length_a   1.000
_cell.length_b   1.000
_cell.length_c   1.000
_cell.angle_alpha   90.00
_cell.angle_beta   90.00
_cell.angle_gamma   90.00
#
_symmetry.space_group_name_H-M   'P 1'
#
loop_
_entity.id
_entity.type
_entity.pdbx_description
1 polymer ?
#
loop_
_entity_poly.entity_id
_entity_poly.type
_entity_poly.pdbx_seq_one_letter_code
_entity_poly.pdbx_strand_id
1 'polypeptide(L)'
;MPAHPPHLPEHGSVLAEVRKVRRAGVVRLRELHVPELARIARKFTASAATTPAPAPVTAPAPVDAGGGVERLLRAAVSRVGGGTLQTAAEYSLGLAQGTRDWPAADRRRRAAQVYGVSVERFRKHHELMVLGQIAEQLLGLAGQHGEAGRDAGGGGAAGSAAQGTPLAVAAVHRTHRTVRARGAATLRVHVHSVDLLRDVDVVVSPTNTYFALPATYKSSVSATLRRAGADLDPTGGLVTDRVHDELRGWAARHGTPGRAVLPGTVAPTSAGALAAQGIRRIYHLAVAQPRPGTNDYDVQPADVTRGVARVFALLAEESARFDPPLRSVCLPLVGAGRGGLTPLESFGALWPAVEAELARGAEQGARGGAGPWEVHLVVRAHARADLIERLLADDGGTG
;
A
#
# COMPACT_ATOMS: atom_id res chain seq x y z
N MET A 1 29.95 29.53 -9.18
CA MET A 1 28.53 29.44 -8.79
C MET A 1 28.21 27.97 -8.61
N PRO A 2 28.04 27.46 -7.38
CA PRO A 2 27.76 26.04 -7.17
C PRO A 2 26.37 25.71 -7.73
N ALA A 3 26.30 24.71 -8.61
CA ALA A 3 25.04 24.22 -9.16
C ALA A 3 24.19 23.64 -8.02
N HIS A 4 23.02 24.23 -7.79
CA HIS A 4 22.04 23.65 -6.86
C HIS A 4 21.68 22.23 -7.31
N PRO A 5 21.55 21.27 -6.37
CA PRO A 5 21.08 19.94 -6.69
C PRO A 5 19.68 20.03 -7.34
N PRO A 6 19.35 19.17 -8.31
CA PRO A 6 18.06 19.19 -8.97
C PRO A 6 16.96 18.96 -7.93
N HIS A 7 16.20 20.01 -7.61
CA HIS A 7 15.13 19.95 -6.62
C HIS A 7 14.07 18.94 -7.10
N LEU A 8 14.02 17.78 -6.44
CA LEU A 8 12.93 16.84 -6.57
C LEU A 8 11.66 17.56 -6.07
N PRO A 9 10.52 17.46 -6.80
CA PRO A 9 9.28 18.05 -6.32
C PRO A 9 8.90 17.41 -4.98
N GLU A 10 8.72 18.24 -3.95
CA GLU A 10 8.26 17.76 -2.65
C GLU A 10 6.74 17.48 -2.71
N HIS A 11 6.32 16.38 -2.11
CA HIS A 11 4.91 15.97 -2.09
C HIS A 11 3.98 17.05 -1.53
N GLY A 12 4.39 17.76 -0.47
CA GLY A 12 3.61 18.85 0.12
C GLY A 12 3.30 19.98 -0.87
N SER A 13 4.29 20.38 -1.68
CA SER A 13 4.16 21.45 -2.68
C SER A 13 3.25 21.05 -3.83
N VAL A 14 3.39 19.83 -4.35
CA VAL A 14 2.52 19.31 -5.41
C VAL A 14 1.07 19.18 -4.92
N LEU A 15 0.86 18.65 -3.72
CA LEU A 15 -0.48 18.53 -3.13
C LEU A 15 -1.14 19.91 -2.91
N ALA A 16 -0.36 20.91 -2.48
CA ALA A 16 -0.86 22.28 -2.31
C ALA A 16 -1.37 22.88 -3.63
N GLU A 17 -0.65 22.64 -4.73
CA GLU A 17 -1.06 23.09 -6.06
C GLU A 17 -2.26 22.33 -6.60
N VAL A 18 -2.32 21.01 -6.42
CA VAL A 18 -3.51 20.20 -6.76
C VAL A 18 -4.75 20.69 -6.01
N ARG A 19 -4.62 21.10 -4.73
CA ARG A 19 -5.71 21.74 -3.97
C ARG A 19 -6.13 23.10 -4.53
N LYS A 20 -5.22 23.87 -5.13
CA LYS A 20 -5.57 25.13 -5.83
C LYS A 20 -6.41 24.81 -7.07
N VAL A 21 -5.97 23.85 -7.89
CA VAL A 21 -6.71 23.38 -9.07
C VAL A 21 -8.09 22.87 -8.70
N ARG A 22 -8.21 22.03 -7.67
CA ARG A 22 -9.49 21.52 -7.17
C ARG A 22 -10.46 22.64 -6.77
N ARG A 23 -9.96 23.76 -6.23
CA ARG A 23 -10.79 24.89 -5.81
C ARG A 23 -11.25 25.74 -6.99
N ALA A 24 -10.36 26.10 -7.91
CA ALA A 24 -10.71 26.98 -9.03
C ALA A 24 -11.34 26.24 -10.23
N GLY A 25 -11.03 24.95 -10.41
CA GLY A 25 -11.45 24.14 -11.56
C GLY A 25 -10.48 24.25 -12.76
N VAL A 26 -10.60 23.29 -13.67
CA VAL A 26 -9.70 23.16 -14.83
C VAL A 26 -9.86 24.29 -15.86
N VAL A 27 -11.02 24.95 -15.91
CA VAL A 27 -11.26 26.11 -16.79
C VAL A 27 -10.34 27.27 -16.44
N ARG A 28 -10.07 27.48 -15.15
CA ARG A 28 -9.28 28.61 -14.64
C ARG A 28 -7.79 28.28 -14.46
N LEU A 29 -7.31 27.16 -15.01
CA LEU A 29 -5.92 26.72 -14.86
C LEU A 29 -4.90 27.78 -15.31
N ARG A 30 -5.23 28.56 -16.35
CA ARG A 30 -4.35 29.62 -16.88
C ARG A 30 -4.14 30.78 -15.90
N GLU A 31 -5.08 30.98 -14.98
CA GLU A 31 -5.05 32.05 -13.97
C GLU A 31 -4.40 31.59 -12.65
N LEU A 32 -4.10 30.29 -12.51
CA LEU A 32 -3.56 29.73 -11.28
C LEU A 32 -2.03 29.73 -11.27
N HIS A 33 -1.45 30.19 -10.16
CA HIS A 33 -0.02 30.01 -9.88
C HIS A 33 0.26 28.59 -9.35
N VAL A 34 0.64 27.71 -10.28
CA VAL A 34 1.00 26.29 -10.06
C VAL A 34 2.37 25.94 -10.66
N PRO A 35 3.47 26.54 -10.15
CA PRO A 35 4.81 26.38 -10.72
C PRO A 35 5.33 24.93 -10.74
N GLU A 36 5.04 24.12 -9.72
CA GLU A 36 5.48 22.73 -9.66
C GLU A 36 4.74 21.86 -10.68
N LEU A 37 3.42 21.99 -10.78
CA LEU A 37 2.64 21.28 -11.80
C LEU A 37 3.03 21.70 -13.21
N ALA A 38 3.30 23.00 -13.44
CA ALA A 38 3.77 23.49 -14.73
C ALA A 38 5.16 22.93 -15.07
N ARG A 39 6.05 22.82 -14.09
CA ARG A 39 7.39 22.23 -14.27
C ARG A 39 7.30 20.75 -14.60
N ILE A 40 6.49 19.98 -13.87
CA ILE A 40 6.26 18.55 -14.15
C ILE A 40 5.62 18.39 -15.52
N ALA A 41 4.63 19.22 -15.87
CA ALA A 41 3.94 19.17 -17.14
C ALA A 41 4.89 19.42 -18.33
N ARG A 42 5.81 20.39 -18.22
CA ARG A 42 6.83 20.63 -19.25
C ARG A 42 7.72 19.41 -19.49
N LYS A 43 8.19 18.77 -18.41
CA LYS A 43 8.99 17.53 -18.51
C LYS A 43 8.19 16.40 -19.15
N PHE A 44 6.94 16.22 -18.73
CA PHE A 44 6.03 15.22 -19.27
C PHE A 44 5.76 15.43 -20.77
N THR A 45 5.51 16.68 -21.21
CA THR A 45 5.26 16.98 -22.63
C THR A 45 6.51 16.91 -23.50
N ALA A 46 7.68 17.27 -22.97
CA ALA A 46 8.94 17.16 -23.71
C ALA A 46 9.29 15.70 -24.03
N SER A 47 8.98 14.77 -23.11
CA SER A 47 9.18 13.33 -23.34
C SER A 47 8.19 12.72 -24.34
N ALA A 48 7.02 13.32 -24.51
CA ALA A 48 6.01 12.85 -25.46
C ALA A 48 6.28 13.29 -26.91
N ALA A 49 7.13 14.31 -27.11
CA ALA A 49 7.44 14.88 -28.43
C ALA A 49 8.63 14.19 -29.15
N THR A 50 9.30 13.25 -28.50
CA THR A 50 10.49 12.54 -29.05
C THR A 50 10.12 11.32 -29.92
N THR A 51 8.84 11.09 -30.21
CA THR A 51 8.39 10.08 -31.18
C THR A 51 8.20 10.74 -32.55
N PRO A 52 8.85 10.29 -33.63
CA PRO A 52 8.72 10.93 -34.94
C PRO A 52 7.37 10.53 -35.55
N ALA A 53 6.41 11.44 -35.55
CA ALA A 53 5.26 11.40 -36.43
C ALA A 53 5.52 12.34 -37.63
N PRO A 54 5.13 11.98 -38.87
CA PRO A 54 5.35 12.83 -40.02
C PRO A 54 4.48 14.09 -39.91
N ALA A 55 5.09 15.24 -40.14
CA ALA A 55 4.44 16.54 -40.10
C ALA A 55 3.26 16.62 -41.10
N PRO A 56 2.31 17.52 -40.83
CA PRO A 56 2.20 18.64 -41.76
C PRO A 56 2.47 19.98 -41.08
N VAL A 57 2.73 20.93 -41.97
CA VAL A 57 3.31 22.25 -41.77
C VAL A 57 2.37 23.14 -40.94
N THR A 58 2.79 23.50 -39.73
CA THR A 58 2.54 24.79 -39.06
C THR A 58 3.41 24.82 -37.80
N ALA A 59 4.07 25.94 -37.55
CA ALA A 59 5.01 26.12 -36.43
C ALA A 59 4.42 25.63 -35.09
N PRO A 60 5.21 25.01 -34.19
CA PRO A 60 4.70 24.58 -32.90
C PRO A 60 4.31 25.81 -32.09
N ALA A 61 3.00 26.04 -31.95
CA ALA A 61 2.46 27.01 -31.01
C ALA A 61 3.03 26.70 -29.60
N PRO A 62 3.37 27.71 -28.79
CA PRO A 62 3.86 27.48 -27.44
C PRO A 62 2.86 26.59 -26.71
N VAL A 63 3.35 25.49 -26.13
CA VAL A 63 2.51 24.54 -25.39
C VAL A 63 1.91 25.30 -24.22
N ASP A 64 0.65 25.72 -24.37
CA ASP A 64 -0.08 26.47 -23.36
C ASP A 64 0.06 25.78 -22.00
N ALA A 65 0.65 26.47 -21.02
CA ALA A 65 0.94 25.91 -19.69
C ALA A 65 -0.31 25.28 -19.04
N GLY A 66 -1.49 25.89 -19.26
CA GLY A 66 -2.77 25.34 -18.79
C GLY A 66 -3.17 24.02 -19.45
N GLY A 67 -2.93 23.87 -20.76
CA GLY A 67 -3.21 22.62 -21.49
C GLY A 67 -2.22 21.50 -21.14
N GLY A 68 -0.96 21.84 -20.86
CA GLY A 68 0.05 20.90 -20.37
C GLY A 68 -0.30 20.34 -18.99
N VAL A 69 -0.70 21.21 -18.05
CA VAL A 69 -1.09 20.80 -16.70
C VAL A 69 -2.36 19.95 -16.70
N GLU A 70 -3.36 20.28 -17.51
CA GLU A 70 -4.57 19.46 -17.60
C GLU A 70 -4.28 18.05 -18.14
N ARG A 71 -3.45 17.94 -19.20
CA ARG A 71 -3.03 16.64 -19.73
C ARG A 71 -2.27 15.81 -18.69
N LEU A 72 -1.37 16.46 -17.94
CA LEU A 72 -0.65 15.83 -16.84
C LEU A 72 -1.61 15.31 -15.77
N LEU A 73 -2.59 16.11 -15.34
CA LEU A 73 -3.58 15.71 -14.34
C LEU A 73 -4.44 14.53 -14.82
N ARG A 74 -4.82 14.52 -16.11
CA ARG A 74 -5.55 13.40 -16.71
C ARG A 74 -4.70 12.13 -16.72
N ALA A 75 -3.42 12.22 -17.09
CA ALA A 75 -2.49 11.10 -17.04
C ALA A 75 -2.31 10.56 -15.61
N ALA A 76 -2.15 11.45 -14.62
CA ALA A 76 -2.01 11.07 -13.22
C ALA A 76 -3.27 10.35 -12.70
N VAL A 77 -4.46 10.85 -13.03
CA VAL A 77 -5.74 10.26 -12.62
C VAL A 77 -5.95 8.88 -13.28
N SER A 78 -5.60 8.72 -14.56
CA SER A 78 -5.69 7.41 -15.24
C SER A 78 -4.75 6.35 -14.63
N ARG A 79 -3.62 6.75 -14.02
CA ARG A 79 -2.68 5.82 -13.37
C ARG A 79 -3.12 5.33 -12.00
N VAL A 80 -4.19 5.90 -11.43
CA VAL A 80 -4.76 5.46 -10.16
C VAL A 80 -5.32 4.03 -10.25
N GLY A 81 -5.64 3.54 -11.45
CA GLY A 81 -5.97 2.13 -11.70
C GLY A 81 -7.45 1.79 -11.56
N GLY A 82 -8.34 2.74 -11.81
CA GLY A 82 -9.79 2.52 -11.88
C GLY A 82 -10.55 2.65 -10.55
N GLY A 83 -11.82 2.25 -10.59
CA GLY A 83 -12.70 2.18 -9.43
C GLY A 83 -13.13 3.54 -8.85
N THR A 84 -13.70 3.50 -7.64
CA THR A 84 -14.29 4.68 -6.98
C THR A 84 -13.28 5.79 -6.72
N LEU A 85 -12.00 5.45 -6.52
CA LEU A 85 -10.93 6.41 -6.30
C LEU A 85 -10.63 7.23 -7.56
N GLN A 86 -10.48 6.57 -8.71
CA GLN A 86 -10.30 7.26 -9.99
C GLN A 86 -11.54 8.10 -10.33
N THR A 87 -12.74 7.52 -10.24
CA THR A 87 -13.98 8.24 -10.57
C THR A 87 -14.20 9.46 -9.67
N ALA A 88 -13.90 9.36 -8.37
CA ALA A 88 -13.99 10.48 -7.46
C ALA A 88 -12.92 11.56 -7.73
N ALA A 89 -11.72 11.17 -8.16
CA ALA A 89 -10.68 12.08 -8.60
C ALA A 89 -11.10 12.86 -9.86
N GLU A 90 -11.65 12.16 -10.86
CA GLU A 90 -12.16 12.74 -12.10
C GLU A 90 -13.24 13.79 -11.81
N TYR A 91 -14.21 13.48 -10.95
CA TYR A 91 -15.24 14.45 -10.56
C TYR A 91 -14.68 15.59 -9.70
N SER A 92 -13.78 15.32 -8.74
CA SER A 92 -13.22 16.34 -7.85
C SER A 92 -12.45 17.43 -8.61
N LEU A 93 -11.71 17.01 -9.64
CA LEU A 93 -10.92 17.91 -10.49
C LEU A 93 -11.71 18.46 -11.68
N GLY A 94 -12.89 17.92 -12.02
CA GLY A 94 -13.66 18.34 -13.20
C GLY A 94 -13.10 17.78 -14.51
N LEU A 95 -12.46 16.61 -14.44
CA LEU A 95 -11.86 15.90 -15.57
C LEU A 95 -12.80 14.86 -16.19
N ALA A 96 -13.86 14.47 -15.46
CA ALA A 96 -14.94 13.65 -15.99
C ALA A 96 -15.68 14.39 -17.12
N GLN A 97 -16.13 13.65 -18.12
CA GLN A 97 -16.84 14.20 -19.27
C GLN A 97 -18.04 15.06 -18.82
N GLY A 98 -18.17 16.27 -19.38
CA GLY A 98 -19.26 17.19 -19.07
C GLY A 98 -19.20 17.87 -17.70
N THR A 99 -18.09 17.76 -16.95
CA THR A 99 -17.95 18.36 -15.60
C THR A 99 -16.94 19.50 -15.50
N ARG A 100 -16.44 19.96 -16.64
CA ARG A 100 -15.32 20.90 -16.76
C ARG A 100 -15.64 22.25 -16.11
N ASP A 101 -16.84 22.75 -16.34
CA ASP A 101 -17.38 24.06 -15.94
C ASP A 101 -18.18 24.00 -14.64
N TRP A 102 -18.35 22.82 -14.05
CA TRP A 102 -19.14 22.65 -12.82
C TRP A 102 -18.54 23.44 -11.66
N PRO A 103 -19.34 24.07 -10.80
CA PRO A 103 -18.87 24.69 -9.57
C PRO A 103 -18.12 23.71 -8.66
N ALA A 104 -17.15 24.22 -7.91
CA ALA A 104 -16.30 23.39 -7.03
C ALA A 104 -17.09 22.66 -5.92
N ALA A 105 -18.28 23.16 -5.57
CA ALA A 105 -19.21 22.54 -4.65
C ALA A 105 -19.93 21.33 -5.29
N ASP A 106 -20.38 21.46 -6.54
CA ASP A 106 -21.09 20.39 -7.25
C ASP A 106 -20.16 19.25 -7.66
N ARG A 107 -18.93 19.58 -8.07
CA ARG A 107 -17.84 18.60 -8.23
C ARG A 107 -17.59 17.78 -6.96
N ARG A 108 -17.56 18.46 -5.80
CA ARG A 108 -17.42 17.81 -4.49
C ARG A 108 -18.61 16.91 -4.18
N ARG A 109 -19.82 17.41 -4.42
CA ARG A 109 -21.07 16.67 -4.18
C ARG A 109 -21.07 15.39 -5.00
N ARG A 110 -20.71 15.47 -6.29
CA ARG A 110 -20.64 14.29 -7.16
C ARG A 110 -19.54 13.32 -6.75
N ALA A 111 -18.35 13.80 -6.40
CA ALA A 111 -17.28 12.94 -5.91
C ALA A 111 -17.65 12.25 -4.57
N ALA A 112 -18.39 12.92 -3.69
CA ALA A 112 -18.93 12.33 -2.47
C ALA A 112 -19.94 11.20 -2.75
N GLN A 113 -20.79 11.36 -3.79
CA GLN A 113 -21.73 10.33 -4.22
C GLN A 113 -21.03 9.05 -4.68
N VAL A 114 -19.88 9.16 -5.35
CA VAL A 114 -19.07 7.99 -5.78
C VAL A 114 -18.69 7.09 -4.59
N TYR A 115 -18.47 7.69 -3.41
CA TYR A 115 -18.17 6.97 -2.17
C TYR A 115 -19.40 6.65 -1.32
N GLY A 116 -20.59 7.13 -1.70
CA GLY A 116 -21.79 7.00 -0.88
C GLY A 116 -21.69 7.72 0.47
N VAL A 117 -20.95 8.83 0.55
CA VAL A 117 -20.75 9.60 1.78
C VAL A 117 -21.32 11.02 1.67
N SER A 118 -21.55 11.68 2.80
CA SER A 118 -21.96 13.08 2.82
C SER A 118 -20.86 14.01 2.26
N VAL A 119 -21.25 15.15 1.68
CA VAL A 119 -20.33 16.15 1.13
C VAL A 119 -19.34 16.64 2.20
N GLU A 120 -19.80 16.80 3.44
CA GLU A 120 -18.97 17.24 4.55
C GLU A 120 -17.96 16.17 4.99
N ARG A 121 -18.35 14.88 5.00
CA ARG A 121 -17.43 13.77 5.26
C ARG A 121 -16.40 13.64 4.14
N PHE A 122 -16.82 13.81 2.89
CA PHE A 122 -15.93 13.81 1.76
C PHE A 122 -14.89 14.93 1.89
N ARG A 123 -15.33 16.17 2.15
CA ARG A 123 -14.45 17.33 2.35
C ARG A 123 -13.37 17.09 3.40
N LYS A 124 -13.75 16.53 4.56
CA LYS A 124 -12.84 16.36 5.70
C LYS A 124 -11.85 15.20 5.54
N HIS A 125 -12.24 14.11 4.87
CA HIS A 125 -11.47 12.86 4.91
C HIS A 125 -11.12 12.30 3.53
N HIS A 126 -12.09 12.24 2.61
CA HIS A 126 -11.89 11.56 1.33
C HIS A 126 -11.22 12.47 0.30
N GLU A 127 -11.53 13.76 0.32
CA GLU A 127 -10.95 14.74 -0.59
C GLU A 127 -9.43 14.86 -0.37
N LEU A 128 -8.97 14.83 0.88
CA LEU A 128 -7.55 14.86 1.19
C LEU A 128 -6.83 13.61 0.69
N MET A 129 -7.43 12.44 0.88
CA MET A 129 -6.91 11.15 0.42
C MET A 129 -6.88 11.06 -1.12
N VAL A 130 -7.96 11.46 -1.80
CA VAL A 130 -8.06 11.49 -3.27
C VAL A 130 -7.00 12.41 -3.86
N LEU A 131 -6.85 13.63 -3.35
CA LEU A 131 -5.86 14.59 -3.85
C LEU A 131 -4.42 14.17 -3.50
N GLY A 132 -4.22 13.52 -2.36
CA GLY A 132 -2.93 12.92 -1.97
C GLY A 132 -2.49 11.85 -2.97
N GLN A 133 -3.40 10.93 -3.32
CA GLN A 133 -3.09 9.89 -4.31
C GLN A 133 -2.71 10.49 -5.67
N ILE A 134 -3.41 11.55 -6.09
CA ILE A 134 -3.09 12.24 -7.36
C ILE A 134 -1.71 12.91 -7.27
N ALA A 135 -1.36 13.52 -6.15
CA ALA A 135 -0.03 14.11 -5.93
C ALA A 135 1.08 13.06 -6.04
N GLU A 136 0.88 11.86 -5.47
CA GLU A 136 1.82 10.75 -5.62
C GLU A 136 1.98 10.30 -7.08
N GLN A 137 0.88 10.19 -7.85
CA GLN A 137 0.96 9.84 -9.27
C GLN A 137 1.70 10.91 -10.10
N LEU A 138 1.53 12.19 -9.77
CA LEU A 138 2.23 13.30 -10.42
C LEU A 138 3.74 13.25 -10.16
N LEU A 139 4.15 12.89 -8.95
CA LEU A 139 5.56 12.68 -8.61
C LEU A 139 6.14 11.46 -9.34
N GLY A 140 5.38 10.36 -9.44
CA GLY A 140 5.79 9.19 -10.21
C GLY A 140 6.05 9.52 -11.69
N LEU A 141 5.18 10.33 -12.29
CA LEU A 141 5.38 10.85 -13.66
C LEU A 141 6.59 11.78 -13.78
N ALA A 142 6.98 12.47 -12.71
CA ALA A 142 8.17 13.31 -12.69
C ALA A 142 9.48 12.51 -12.51
N GLY A 143 9.46 11.40 -11.75
CA GLY A 143 10.61 10.56 -11.43
C GLY A 143 11.03 9.62 -12.56
N GLN A 144 10.07 9.05 -13.32
CA GLN A 144 10.31 8.17 -14.46
C GLN A 144 11.11 8.84 -15.61
N HIS A 145 11.34 10.15 -15.55
CA HIS A 145 12.04 10.91 -16.60
C HIS A 145 13.35 11.55 -16.09
N GLY A 146 13.73 11.32 -14.82
CA GLY A 146 15.00 11.74 -14.26
C GLY A 146 16.16 10.75 -14.52
N GLU A 147 15.84 9.47 -14.74
CA GLU A 147 16.84 8.41 -14.94
C GLU A 147 17.18 8.15 -16.42
N ALA A 148 16.32 8.53 -17.35
CA ALA A 148 16.56 8.37 -18.80
C ALA A 148 17.64 9.33 -19.37
N GLY A 149 18.22 10.21 -18.56
CA GLY A 149 19.22 11.20 -18.97
C GLY A 149 20.65 10.93 -18.50
N ARG A 150 20.92 9.80 -17.83
CA ARG A 150 22.25 9.50 -17.26
C ARG A 150 23.04 8.38 -17.94
N ASP A 151 22.40 7.61 -18.83
CA ASP A 151 23.04 6.48 -19.53
C ASP A 151 23.19 6.74 -21.04
N ALA A 152 23.68 7.92 -21.43
CA ALA A 152 24.08 8.21 -22.80
C ALA A 152 25.60 8.41 -22.89
N GLY A 153 26.33 7.30 -22.82
CA GLY A 153 27.78 7.26 -23.00
C GLY A 153 28.30 5.86 -23.27
N GLY A 154 28.17 5.39 -24.51
CA GLY A 154 28.76 4.12 -24.99
C GLY A 154 28.00 3.56 -26.17
N GLY A 155 28.45 3.86 -27.39
CA GLY A 155 27.71 3.66 -28.63
C GLY A 155 27.73 2.25 -29.21
N GLY A 156 27.12 2.15 -30.41
CA GLY A 156 27.28 1.00 -31.31
C GLY A 156 25.97 0.44 -31.81
N ALA A 157 25.45 1.01 -32.91
CA ALA A 157 24.28 0.55 -33.62
C ALA A 157 24.47 -0.84 -34.26
N ALA A 158 23.47 -1.70 -34.12
CA ALA A 158 23.07 -2.68 -35.12
C ALA A 158 21.56 -2.88 -35.03
N GLY A 159 20.85 -2.56 -36.11
CA GLY A 159 19.39 -2.56 -36.14
C GLY A 159 18.80 -3.96 -35.97
N SER A 160 17.63 -4.02 -35.34
CA SER A 160 16.63 -5.02 -35.64
C SER A 160 15.28 -4.58 -35.08
N ALA A 161 14.29 -4.56 -35.97
CA ALA A 161 12.84 -4.68 -35.80
C ALA A 161 12.20 -4.20 -34.48
N ALA A 162 11.12 -3.43 -34.65
CA ALA A 162 10.07 -3.22 -33.66
C ALA A 162 9.65 -4.55 -32.99
N GLN A 163 10.26 -4.85 -31.84
CA GLN A 163 9.72 -5.78 -30.87
C GLN A 163 9.07 -4.91 -29.81
N GLY A 164 7.74 -4.92 -29.77
CA GLY A 164 7.00 -4.28 -28.69
C GLY A 164 7.61 -4.73 -27.38
N THR A 165 8.12 -3.77 -26.59
CA THR A 165 8.55 -4.06 -25.23
C THR A 165 7.37 -4.75 -24.57
N PRO A 166 7.48 -6.01 -24.14
CA PRO A 166 6.38 -6.67 -23.48
C PRO A 166 5.97 -5.77 -22.32
N LEU A 167 4.67 -5.51 -22.17
CA LEU A 167 4.13 -4.98 -20.92
C LEU A 167 4.56 -5.95 -19.82
N ALA A 168 5.70 -5.67 -19.19
CA ALA A 168 6.25 -6.52 -18.16
C ALA A 168 5.31 -6.43 -16.97
N VAL A 169 4.60 -7.53 -16.69
CA VAL A 169 3.78 -7.64 -15.49
C VAL A 169 4.72 -7.51 -14.30
N ALA A 170 4.53 -6.47 -13.50
CA ALA A 170 5.36 -6.24 -12.32
C ALA A 170 5.31 -7.49 -11.42
N ALA A 171 6.48 -7.90 -10.92
CA ALA A 171 6.59 -9.11 -10.12
C ALA A 171 5.64 -9.07 -8.91
N VAL A 172 4.83 -10.12 -8.80
CA VAL A 172 3.83 -10.32 -7.73
C VAL A 172 4.51 -10.82 -6.45
N HIS A 173 5.69 -11.44 -6.57
CA HIS A 173 6.58 -11.79 -5.47
C HIS A 173 7.90 -11.06 -5.64
N ARG A 174 8.29 -10.29 -4.64
CA ARG A 174 9.52 -9.50 -4.66
C ARG A 174 10.37 -9.90 -3.45
N THR A 175 11.54 -10.45 -3.72
CA THR A 175 12.46 -10.90 -2.66
C THR A 175 13.47 -9.81 -2.39
N HIS A 176 13.57 -9.40 -1.13
CA HIS A 176 14.54 -8.42 -0.65
C HIS A 176 15.48 -9.10 0.33
N ARG A 177 16.78 -9.03 0.06
CA ARG A 177 17.78 -9.40 1.06
C ARG A 177 18.12 -8.15 1.84
N THR A 178 17.68 -8.08 3.09
CA THR A 178 18.03 -6.97 3.97
C THR A 178 19.25 -7.39 4.78
N VAL A 179 20.41 -6.77 4.49
CA VAL A 179 21.67 -7.05 5.18
C VAL A 179 21.97 -5.88 6.10
N ARG A 180 21.75 -6.00 7.44
CA ARG A 180 22.21 -4.97 8.39
C ARG A 180 22.65 -5.48 9.76
N ALA A 181 23.67 -4.76 10.27
CA ALA A 181 24.39 -4.75 11.54
C ALA A 181 24.80 -6.06 12.24
N ARG A 182 23.97 -7.12 12.29
CA ARG A 182 24.28 -8.35 13.04
C ARG A 182 23.89 -9.66 12.34
N GLY A 183 23.52 -9.60 11.06
CA GLY A 183 23.25 -10.78 10.23
C GLY A 183 22.46 -10.44 8.97
N ALA A 184 22.42 -11.35 8.00
CA ALA A 184 21.55 -11.23 6.84
C ALA A 184 20.17 -11.83 7.16
N ALA A 185 19.11 -11.02 7.08
CA ALA A 185 17.74 -11.51 7.14
C ALA A 185 17.13 -11.45 5.73
N THR A 186 16.38 -12.49 5.35
CA THR A 186 15.64 -12.47 4.09
C THR A 186 14.23 -11.95 4.35
N LEU A 187 13.86 -10.89 3.64
CA LEU A 187 12.53 -10.30 3.67
C LEU A 187 11.84 -10.55 2.32
N ARG A 188 10.64 -11.12 2.33
CA ARG A 188 9.85 -11.30 1.10
C ARG A 188 8.64 -10.38 1.08
N VAL A 189 8.48 -9.59 0.03
CA VAL A 189 7.30 -8.73 -0.18
C VAL A 189 6.38 -9.37 -1.22
N HIS A 190 5.18 -9.72 -0.77
CA HIS A 190 4.11 -10.32 -1.55
C HIS A 190 3.13 -9.24 -2.00
N VAL A 191 2.92 -9.11 -3.30
CA VAL A 191 2.06 -8.10 -3.92
C VAL A 191 0.78 -8.73 -4.46
N HIS A 192 0.00 -9.33 -3.57
CA HIS A 192 -1.24 -10.00 -3.90
C HIS A 192 -2.18 -10.07 -2.67
N SER A 193 -3.35 -10.68 -2.85
CA SER A 193 -4.26 -10.93 -1.73
C SER A 193 -3.71 -12.04 -0.81
N VAL A 194 -4.04 -11.95 0.48
CA VAL A 194 -3.47 -12.82 1.53
C VAL A 194 -3.85 -14.30 1.38
N ASP A 195 -4.95 -14.60 0.68
CA ASP A 195 -5.41 -15.97 0.33
C ASP A 195 -4.58 -16.65 -0.76
N LEU A 196 -3.68 -15.91 -1.43
CA LEU A 196 -2.72 -16.45 -2.39
C LEU A 196 -1.34 -16.72 -1.76
N LEU A 197 -1.17 -16.48 -0.45
CA LEU A 197 0.08 -16.83 0.23
C LEU A 197 0.31 -18.34 0.20
N ARG A 198 1.58 -18.73 0.08
CA ARG A 198 2.04 -20.11 0.07
C ARG A 198 3.31 -20.21 0.90
N ASP A 199 3.51 -21.35 1.54
CA ASP A 199 4.77 -21.73 2.20
C ASP A 199 5.25 -20.72 3.27
N VAL A 200 4.30 -20.18 4.03
CA VAL A 200 4.57 -19.33 5.21
C VAL A 200 3.93 -19.96 6.44
N ASP A 201 4.70 -20.22 7.48
CA ASP A 201 4.22 -20.94 8.66
C ASP A 201 3.12 -20.20 9.41
N VAL A 202 3.28 -18.88 9.58
CA VAL A 202 2.36 -18.05 10.35
C VAL A 202 1.94 -16.83 9.54
N VAL A 203 0.63 -16.56 9.47
CA VAL A 203 0.10 -15.31 8.91
C VAL A 203 -0.58 -14.49 9.99
N VAL A 204 -0.21 -13.21 10.10
CA VAL A 204 -0.81 -12.28 11.05
C VAL A 204 -2.11 -11.70 10.48
N SER A 205 -3.18 -11.81 11.27
CA SER A 205 -4.52 -11.31 10.96
C SER A 205 -4.88 -10.11 11.85
N PRO A 206 -4.78 -8.86 11.35
CA PRO A 206 -5.22 -7.70 12.11
C PRO A 206 -6.72 -7.76 12.39
N THR A 207 -7.06 -7.79 13.67
CA THR A 207 -8.43 -7.96 14.16
C THR A 207 -8.75 -6.88 15.18
N ASN A 208 -10.04 -6.64 15.40
CA ASN A 208 -10.45 -5.73 16.45
C ASN A 208 -10.18 -6.27 17.85
N THR A 209 -10.19 -5.39 18.85
CA THR A 209 -9.96 -5.72 20.25
C THR A 209 -10.99 -6.66 20.86
N TYR A 210 -12.10 -6.96 20.19
CA TYR A 210 -13.10 -7.93 20.64
C TYR A 210 -12.91 -9.31 19.99
N PHE A 211 -11.88 -9.48 19.14
CA PHE A 211 -11.69 -10.66 18.29
C PHE A 211 -12.92 -11.01 17.42
N ALA A 212 -13.78 -10.01 17.15
CA ALA A 212 -14.97 -10.20 16.33
C ALA A 212 -14.58 -10.18 14.85
N LEU A 213 -14.48 -11.35 14.21
CA LEU A 213 -14.08 -11.41 12.80
C LEU A 213 -15.12 -10.73 11.89
N PRO A 214 -14.68 -10.00 10.86
CA PRO A 214 -15.56 -9.43 9.86
C PRO A 214 -16.31 -10.53 9.09
N ALA A 215 -17.45 -10.15 8.50
CA ALA A 215 -18.16 -11.01 7.57
C ALA A 215 -17.26 -11.43 6.39
N THR A 216 -17.42 -12.67 5.92
CA THR A 216 -16.53 -13.33 4.94
C THR A 216 -16.50 -12.67 3.57
N TYR A 217 -17.53 -11.91 3.19
CA TYR A 217 -17.59 -11.16 1.93
C TYR A 217 -16.86 -9.79 1.99
N LYS A 218 -16.34 -9.39 3.15
CA LYS A 218 -15.55 -8.15 3.27
C LYS A 218 -14.15 -8.33 2.68
N SER A 219 -13.51 -7.21 2.35
CA SER A 219 -12.21 -7.18 1.66
C SER A 219 -11.02 -6.88 2.58
N SER A 220 -11.18 -6.98 3.90
CA SER A 220 -10.07 -6.85 4.86
C SER A 220 -9.22 -8.12 4.91
N VAL A 221 -7.97 -8.01 5.38
CA VAL A 221 -7.07 -9.16 5.56
C VAL A 221 -7.73 -10.25 6.42
N SER A 222 -8.30 -9.88 7.57
CA SER A 222 -9.00 -10.81 8.46
C SER A 222 -10.25 -11.44 7.86
N ALA A 223 -10.97 -10.75 6.97
CA ALA A 223 -12.12 -11.33 6.27
C ALA A 223 -11.68 -12.37 5.22
N THR A 224 -10.62 -12.03 4.47
CA THR A 224 -10.04 -12.94 3.48
C THR A 224 -9.45 -14.18 4.14
N LEU A 225 -8.70 -14.02 5.25
CA LEU A 225 -8.15 -15.16 5.99
C LEU A 225 -9.23 -16.06 6.58
N ARG A 226 -10.29 -15.47 7.17
CA ARG A 226 -11.46 -16.24 7.64
C ARG A 226 -12.08 -17.06 6.51
N ARG A 227 -12.35 -16.42 5.36
CA ARG A 227 -12.96 -17.08 4.20
C ARG A 227 -12.06 -18.18 3.63
N ALA A 228 -10.77 -17.92 3.50
CA ALA A 228 -9.82 -18.86 2.89
C ALA A 228 -9.44 -20.01 3.81
N GLY A 229 -9.52 -19.81 5.13
CA GLY A 229 -9.33 -20.87 6.14
C GLY A 229 -10.60 -21.65 6.47
N ALA A 230 -11.75 -21.31 5.89
CA ALA A 230 -12.98 -22.04 6.08
C ALA A 230 -13.03 -23.31 5.21
N ASP A 231 -13.71 -24.34 5.70
CA ASP A 231 -13.97 -25.54 4.92
C ASP A 231 -15.22 -25.33 4.07
N LEU A 232 -15.07 -25.49 2.75
CA LEU A 232 -16.14 -25.31 1.78
C LEU A 232 -16.50 -26.65 1.12
N ASP A 233 -17.76 -26.82 0.78
CA ASP A 233 -18.22 -27.93 -0.06
C ASP A 233 -17.85 -27.70 -1.54
N PRO A 234 -18.02 -28.71 -2.42
CA PRO A 234 -17.72 -28.57 -3.85
C PRO A 234 -18.52 -27.49 -4.59
N THR A 235 -19.63 -27.02 -4.01
CA THR A 235 -20.47 -25.94 -4.56
C THR A 235 -20.06 -24.55 -4.03
N GLY A 236 -19.07 -24.49 -3.13
CA GLY A 236 -18.62 -23.27 -2.47
C GLY A 236 -19.45 -22.89 -1.24
N GLY A 237 -20.35 -23.76 -0.79
CA GLY A 237 -21.11 -23.61 0.44
C GLY A 237 -20.21 -23.75 1.67
N LEU A 238 -20.47 -22.96 2.71
CA LEU A 238 -19.71 -23.01 3.97
C LEU A 238 -20.09 -24.29 4.75
N VAL A 239 -19.13 -25.19 4.94
CA VAL A 239 -19.29 -26.38 5.79
C VAL A 239 -18.89 -26.03 7.22
N THR A 240 -17.69 -25.48 7.40
CA THR A 240 -17.15 -25.13 8.73
C THR A 240 -16.39 -23.80 8.68
N ASP A 241 -16.72 -22.89 9.59
CA ASP A 241 -15.96 -21.63 9.77
C ASP A 241 -14.86 -21.81 10.83
N ARG A 242 -13.91 -22.69 10.52
CA ARG A 242 -12.93 -23.18 11.50
C ARG A 242 -12.12 -22.08 12.16
N VAL A 243 -11.70 -21.06 11.39
CA VAL A 243 -10.95 -19.91 11.91
C VAL A 243 -11.80 -19.11 12.90
N HIS A 244 -13.08 -18.90 12.60
CA HIS A 244 -14.00 -18.20 13.51
C HIS A 244 -14.26 -18.98 14.79
N ASP A 245 -14.56 -20.27 14.67
CA ASP A 245 -14.90 -21.12 15.80
C ASP A 245 -13.73 -21.28 16.77
N GLU A 246 -12.53 -21.48 16.24
CA GLU A 246 -11.32 -21.56 17.06
C GLU A 246 -10.98 -20.24 17.76
N LEU A 247 -11.16 -19.10 17.10
CA LEU A 247 -10.92 -17.79 17.71
C LEU A 247 -11.94 -17.51 18.81
N ARG A 248 -13.21 -17.86 18.59
CA ARG A 248 -14.26 -17.79 19.61
C ARG A 248 -13.94 -18.71 20.79
N GLY A 249 -13.49 -19.93 20.52
CA GLY A 249 -13.06 -20.88 21.53
C GLY A 249 -11.84 -20.37 22.32
N TRP A 250 -10.89 -19.73 21.66
CA TRP A 250 -9.76 -19.06 22.32
C TRP A 250 -10.26 -17.95 23.26
N ALA A 251 -11.16 -17.08 22.79
CA ALA A 251 -11.71 -16.00 23.60
C ALA A 251 -12.45 -16.53 24.83
N ALA A 252 -13.25 -17.59 24.67
CA ALA A 252 -13.94 -18.24 25.78
C ALA A 252 -12.97 -18.77 26.84
N ARG A 253 -11.92 -19.49 26.45
CA ARG A 253 -10.90 -20.01 27.37
C ARG A 253 -10.14 -18.92 28.14
N HIS A 254 -10.06 -17.72 27.57
CA HIS A 254 -9.36 -16.58 28.18
C HIS A 254 -10.31 -15.58 28.86
N GLY A 255 -11.61 -15.87 28.97
CA GLY A 255 -12.58 -15.01 29.68
C GLY A 255 -12.87 -13.67 29.00
N THR A 256 -12.70 -13.61 27.68
CA THR A 256 -12.90 -12.41 26.85
C THR A 256 -14.12 -12.41 25.92
N PRO A 257 -15.10 -13.34 25.96
CA PRO A 257 -16.31 -13.19 25.14
C PRO A 257 -17.01 -11.85 25.40
N GLY A 258 -17.26 -11.08 24.33
CA GLY A 258 -17.94 -9.78 24.40
C GLY A 258 -17.14 -8.66 25.08
N ARG A 259 -15.87 -8.90 25.44
CA ARG A 259 -15.01 -7.92 26.11
C ARG A 259 -13.83 -7.55 25.24
N ALA A 260 -13.45 -6.28 25.26
CA ALA A 260 -12.22 -5.84 24.61
C ALA A 260 -11.01 -6.39 25.36
N VAL A 261 -10.06 -6.97 24.63
CA VAL A 261 -8.72 -7.27 25.12
C VAL A 261 -7.81 -6.06 24.97
N LEU A 262 -6.68 -6.08 25.68
CA LEU A 262 -5.66 -5.05 25.52
C LEU A 262 -5.13 -5.05 24.07
N PRO A 263 -5.01 -3.88 23.41
CA PRO A 263 -4.34 -3.79 22.12
C PRO A 263 -2.93 -4.39 22.15
N GLY A 264 -2.53 -5.09 21.10
CA GLY A 264 -1.30 -5.88 21.02
C GLY A 264 -1.45 -7.32 21.51
N THR A 265 -2.63 -7.74 22.02
CA THR A 265 -2.89 -9.14 22.34
C THR A 265 -2.94 -9.98 21.07
N VAL A 266 -2.35 -11.18 21.11
CA VAL A 266 -2.31 -12.11 19.97
C VAL A 266 -3.00 -13.42 20.36
N ALA A 267 -4.02 -13.80 19.59
CA ALA A 267 -4.75 -15.05 19.74
C ALA A 267 -4.42 -16.00 18.57
N PRO A 268 -3.79 -17.16 18.81
CA PRO A 268 -3.44 -18.06 17.73
C PRO A 268 -4.55 -19.08 17.44
N THR A 269 -4.79 -19.34 16.16
CA THR A 269 -5.66 -20.40 15.64
C THR A 269 -4.89 -21.28 14.65
N SER A 270 -5.43 -22.46 14.33
CA SER A 270 -5.04 -23.19 13.14
C SER A 270 -5.32 -22.35 11.88
N ALA A 271 -4.75 -22.78 10.76
CA ALA A 271 -4.95 -22.15 9.47
C ALA A 271 -6.23 -22.65 8.75
N GLY A 272 -6.92 -23.66 9.29
CA GLY A 272 -8.01 -24.34 8.61
C GLY A 272 -7.58 -24.83 7.22
N ALA A 273 -8.40 -24.58 6.20
CA ALA A 273 -8.12 -24.98 4.81
C ALA A 273 -6.81 -24.39 4.23
N LEU A 274 -6.30 -23.28 4.78
CA LEU A 274 -4.99 -22.71 4.38
C LEU A 274 -3.81 -23.62 4.75
N ALA A 275 -4.01 -24.67 5.55
CA ALA A 275 -2.99 -25.69 5.81
C ALA A 275 -2.49 -26.36 4.52
N ALA A 276 -3.37 -26.55 3.53
CA ALA A 276 -3.00 -27.10 2.22
C ALA A 276 -2.06 -26.18 1.41
N GLN A 277 -1.92 -24.92 1.83
CA GLN A 277 -1.08 -23.90 1.23
C GLN A 277 0.27 -23.75 1.95
N GLY A 278 0.56 -24.61 2.93
CA GLY A 278 1.75 -24.50 3.77
C GLY A 278 1.61 -23.50 4.92
N ILE A 279 0.41 -22.94 5.16
CA ILE A 279 0.15 -22.05 6.30
C ILE A 279 -0.26 -22.87 7.50
N ARG A 280 0.49 -22.75 8.61
CA ARG A 280 0.31 -23.63 9.78
C ARG A 280 -0.45 -22.95 10.91
N ARG A 281 -0.34 -21.62 11.03
CA ARG A 281 -1.03 -20.82 12.05
C ARG A 281 -1.56 -19.50 11.49
N ILE A 282 -2.63 -19.03 12.10
CA ILE A 282 -3.07 -17.64 11.99
C ILE A 282 -2.94 -16.98 13.36
N TYR A 283 -2.19 -15.90 13.43
CA TYR A 283 -2.06 -15.10 14.64
C TYR A 283 -2.97 -13.88 14.54
N HIS A 284 -4.10 -13.92 15.24
CA HIS A 284 -5.04 -12.80 15.27
C HIS A 284 -4.52 -11.74 16.21
N LEU A 285 -4.09 -10.61 15.65
CA LEU A 285 -3.53 -9.49 16.38
C LEU A 285 -4.66 -8.50 16.70
N ALA A 286 -5.04 -8.38 17.96
CA ALA A 286 -6.01 -7.41 18.45
C ALA A 286 -5.38 -6.02 18.51
N VAL A 287 -5.66 -5.17 17.53
CA VAL A 287 -5.07 -3.81 17.42
C VAL A 287 -6.06 -2.75 16.97
N ALA A 288 -7.16 -3.16 16.34
CA ALA A 288 -8.15 -2.24 15.82
C ALA A 288 -9.23 -1.96 16.87
N GLN A 289 -9.25 -0.75 17.43
CA GLN A 289 -10.28 -0.34 18.36
C GLN A 289 -11.51 0.12 17.55
N PRO A 290 -12.68 -0.53 17.67
CA PRO A 290 -13.86 -0.11 16.92
C PRO A 290 -14.27 1.31 17.28
N ARG A 291 -14.55 2.15 16.29
CA ARG A 291 -15.12 3.48 16.53
C ARG A 291 -16.65 3.36 16.68
N PRO A 292 -17.23 3.73 17.84
CA PRO A 292 -18.67 3.63 18.03
C PRO A 292 -19.47 4.36 16.94
N GLY A 293 -20.54 3.73 16.45
CA GLY A 293 -21.42 4.30 15.43
C GLY A 293 -20.85 4.30 14.01
N THR A 294 -19.67 3.72 13.76
CA THR A 294 -19.08 3.63 12.41
C THR A 294 -18.61 2.22 12.06
N ASN A 295 -18.15 2.03 10.82
CA ASN A 295 -17.48 0.82 10.35
C ASN A 295 -15.94 0.94 10.38
N ASP A 296 -15.45 1.99 11.02
CA ASP A 296 -14.05 2.39 11.06
C ASP A 296 -13.41 1.98 12.40
N TYR A 297 -12.09 1.97 12.43
CA TYR A 297 -11.30 1.59 13.59
C TYR A 297 -10.21 2.64 13.84
N ASP A 298 -9.76 2.70 15.08
CA ASP A 298 -8.57 3.41 15.49
C ASP A 298 -7.47 2.40 15.79
N VAL A 299 -6.31 2.56 15.15
CA VAL A 299 -5.09 1.78 15.42
C VAL A 299 -4.00 2.76 15.82
N GLN A 300 -3.42 2.56 17.00
CA GLN A 300 -2.28 3.37 17.45
C GLN A 300 -0.96 2.74 16.99
N PRO A 301 0.02 3.51 16.50
CA PRO A 301 1.33 3.00 16.12
C PRO A 301 2.00 2.15 17.22
N ALA A 302 1.91 2.59 18.47
CA ALA A 302 2.47 1.87 19.62
C ALA A 302 1.85 0.47 19.81
N ASP A 303 0.57 0.29 19.48
CA ASP A 303 -0.11 -1.00 19.55
C ASP A 303 0.37 -1.96 18.44
N VAL A 304 0.75 -1.41 17.27
CA VAL A 304 1.37 -2.18 16.19
C VAL A 304 2.74 -2.69 16.65
N THR A 305 3.61 -1.82 17.16
CA THR A 305 4.95 -2.18 17.65
C THR A 305 4.86 -3.27 18.74
N ARG A 306 4.00 -3.07 19.75
CA ARG A 306 3.79 -4.05 20.83
C ARG A 306 3.22 -5.37 20.29
N GLY A 307 2.28 -5.29 19.35
CA GLY A 307 1.68 -6.45 18.71
C GLY A 307 2.69 -7.31 17.95
N VAL A 308 3.58 -6.67 17.19
CA VAL A 308 4.65 -7.35 16.46
C VAL A 308 5.60 -8.06 17.42
N ALA A 309 6.06 -7.39 18.47
CA ALA A 309 6.89 -8.04 19.49
C ALA A 309 6.19 -9.27 20.10
N ARG A 310 4.89 -9.18 20.41
CA ARG A 310 4.11 -10.33 20.92
C ARG A 310 3.98 -11.45 19.89
N VAL A 311 3.83 -11.14 18.61
CA VAL A 311 3.80 -12.12 17.51
C VAL A 311 5.08 -12.95 17.49
N PHE A 312 6.25 -12.32 17.55
CA PHE A 312 7.53 -13.04 17.55
C PHE A 312 7.75 -13.83 18.84
N ALA A 313 7.36 -13.27 20.00
CA ALA A 313 7.41 -14.02 21.26
C ALA A 313 6.54 -15.28 21.21
N LEU A 314 5.31 -15.19 20.69
CA LEU A 314 4.42 -16.33 20.54
C LEU A 314 4.94 -17.35 19.51
N LEU A 315 5.52 -16.87 18.41
CA LEU A 315 6.17 -17.72 17.41
C LEU A 315 7.31 -18.53 18.04
N ALA A 316 8.14 -17.90 18.86
CA ALA A 316 9.21 -18.57 19.60
C ALA A 316 8.68 -19.58 20.63
N GLU A 317 7.62 -19.25 21.36
CA GLU A 317 6.95 -20.13 22.34
C GLU A 317 6.40 -21.42 21.71
N GLU A 318 5.84 -21.32 20.49
CA GLU A 318 5.18 -22.44 19.82
C GLU A 318 6.09 -23.17 18.82
N SER A 319 7.17 -22.55 18.33
CA SER A 319 7.97 -23.04 17.20
C SER A 319 8.39 -24.51 17.32
N ALA A 320 8.97 -24.90 18.46
CA ALA A 320 9.47 -26.25 18.69
C ALA A 320 8.37 -27.32 18.83
N ARG A 321 7.09 -26.92 18.93
CA ARG A 321 5.94 -27.85 19.00
C ARG A 321 5.52 -28.36 17.61
N PHE A 322 6.11 -27.83 16.54
CA PHE A 322 5.83 -28.21 15.17
C PHE A 322 7.03 -28.95 14.58
N ASP A 323 6.76 -29.89 13.67
CA ASP A 323 7.76 -30.56 12.86
C ASP A 323 7.46 -30.34 11.37
N PRO A 324 8.34 -29.64 10.61
CA PRO A 324 9.53 -28.93 11.09
C PRO A 324 9.17 -27.75 12.03
N PRO A 325 10.08 -27.18 12.81
CA PRO A 325 9.76 -26.01 13.65
C PRO A 325 9.20 -24.83 12.84
N LEU A 326 8.36 -23.98 13.45
CA LEU A 326 7.91 -22.73 12.81
C LEU A 326 9.10 -21.77 12.67
N ARG A 327 9.30 -21.19 11.48
CA ARG A 327 10.41 -20.26 11.18
C ARG A 327 9.99 -19.03 10.37
N SER A 328 8.83 -19.04 9.71
CA SER A 328 8.39 -17.92 8.88
C SER A 328 7.11 -17.23 9.37
N VAL A 329 7.08 -15.90 9.25
CA VAL A 329 5.91 -15.08 9.62
C VAL A 329 5.60 -14.03 8.55
N CYS A 330 4.34 -13.95 8.14
CA CYS A 330 3.84 -12.92 7.22
C CYS A 330 3.02 -11.86 7.95
N LEU A 331 3.41 -10.60 7.75
CA LEU A 331 2.79 -9.44 8.33
C LEU A 331 2.16 -8.56 7.23
N PRO A 332 0.88 -8.20 7.33
CA PRO A 332 0.32 -7.13 6.52
C PRO A 332 0.72 -5.76 7.10
N LEU A 333 0.52 -4.68 6.32
CA LEU A 333 0.56 -3.31 6.87
C LEU A 333 -0.63 -3.08 7.83
N VAL A 334 -0.37 -3.24 9.12
CA VAL A 334 -1.36 -3.14 10.20
C VAL A 334 -1.90 -1.72 10.32
N GLY A 335 -3.22 -1.56 10.29
CA GLY A 335 -3.88 -0.26 10.40
C GLY A 335 -3.95 0.54 9.10
N ALA A 336 -3.20 0.18 8.05
CA ALA A 336 -3.15 0.86 6.73
C ALA A 336 -4.40 0.64 5.83
N GLY A 337 -5.55 0.39 6.46
CA GLY A 337 -6.84 0.20 5.84
C GLY A 337 -7.89 1.02 6.57
N ARG A 338 -8.83 0.36 7.25
CA ARG A 338 -9.85 1.04 8.06
C ARG A 338 -9.37 1.46 9.46
N GLY A 339 -8.08 1.27 9.77
CA GLY A 339 -7.48 1.60 11.07
C GLY A 339 -6.94 3.02 11.17
N GLY A 340 -7.00 3.80 10.08
CA GLY A 340 -6.64 5.23 10.08
C GLY A 340 -5.16 5.54 9.84
N LEU A 341 -4.27 4.55 9.84
CA LEU A 341 -2.85 4.77 9.54
C LEU A 341 -2.61 4.88 8.03
N THR A 342 -1.65 5.72 7.64
CA THR A 342 -1.04 5.65 6.31
C THR A 342 -0.15 4.40 6.19
N PRO A 343 0.15 3.93 4.96
CA PRO A 343 1.13 2.85 4.76
C PRO A 343 2.51 3.16 5.37
N LEU A 344 2.94 4.42 5.31
CA LEU A 344 4.20 4.87 5.90
C LEU A 344 4.20 4.75 7.43
N GLU A 345 3.16 5.29 8.10
CA GLU A 345 3.05 5.19 9.57
C GLU A 345 2.93 3.73 10.04
N SER A 346 2.17 2.92 9.30
CA SER A 346 2.04 1.48 9.58
C SER A 346 3.38 0.76 9.48
N PHE A 347 4.15 1.01 8.41
CA PHE A 347 5.47 0.43 8.23
C PHE A 347 6.46 0.95 9.28
N GLY A 348 6.49 2.26 9.53
CA GLY A 348 7.38 2.87 10.54
C GLY A 348 7.11 2.40 11.96
N ALA A 349 5.89 1.97 12.29
CA ALA A 349 5.58 1.36 13.58
C ALA A 349 5.94 -0.13 13.65
N LEU A 350 5.80 -0.84 12.53
CA LEU A 350 6.02 -2.29 12.41
C LEU A 350 7.50 -2.64 12.30
N TRP A 351 8.23 -1.94 11.43
CA TRP A 351 9.59 -2.31 11.03
C TRP A 351 10.62 -2.27 12.15
N PRO A 352 10.67 -1.23 13.03
CA PRO A 352 11.62 -1.23 14.15
C PRO A 352 11.41 -2.40 15.11
N ALA A 353 10.16 -2.86 15.29
CA ALA A 353 9.89 -4.06 16.08
C ALA A 353 10.40 -5.32 15.38
N VAL A 354 10.12 -5.48 14.08
CA VAL A 354 10.65 -6.61 13.29
C VAL A 354 12.18 -6.65 13.35
N GLU A 355 12.84 -5.52 13.15
CA GLU A 355 14.29 -5.41 13.19
C GLU A 355 14.86 -5.84 14.56
N ALA A 356 14.25 -5.36 15.65
CA ALA A 356 14.66 -5.74 17.00
C ALA A 356 14.51 -7.25 17.27
N GLU A 357 13.45 -7.89 16.73
CA GLU A 357 13.23 -9.34 16.87
C GLU A 357 14.19 -10.16 15.99
N LEU A 358 14.50 -9.68 14.79
CA LEU A 358 15.51 -10.29 13.92
C LEU A 358 16.90 -10.25 14.57
N ALA A 359 17.28 -9.12 15.16
CA ALA A 359 18.53 -9.00 15.89
C ALA A 359 18.60 -9.98 17.09
N ARG A 360 17.50 -10.09 17.86
CA ARG A 360 17.41 -11.05 18.97
C ARG A 360 17.46 -12.50 18.51
N GLY A 361 16.79 -12.83 17.41
CA GLY A 361 16.81 -14.16 16.81
C GLY A 361 18.21 -14.55 16.30
N ALA A 362 18.95 -13.62 15.70
CA ALA A 362 20.33 -13.85 15.26
C ALA A 362 21.27 -14.16 16.44
N GLU A 363 21.14 -13.44 17.55
CA GLU A 363 21.92 -13.69 18.78
C GLU A 363 21.61 -15.05 19.41
N GLN A 364 20.34 -15.48 19.37
CA GLN A 364 19.91 -16.79 19.87
C GLN A 364 20.38 -17.93 18.96
N GLY A 365 20.29 -17.77 17.64
CA GLY A 365 20.77 -18.74 16.65
C GLY A 365 22.28 -18.97 16.75
N ALA A 366 23.06 -17.91 16.97
CA ALA A 366 24.51 -18.02 17.21
C ALA A 366 24.86 -18.84 18.47
N ARG A 367 23.94 -18.94 19.43
CA ARG A 367 24.09 -19.73 20.67
C ARG A 367 23.49 -21.14 20.57
N GLY A 368 23.17 -21.62 19.37
CA GLY A 368 22.56 -22.93 19.14
C GLY A 368 21.04 -22.97 19.34
N GLY A 369 20.38 -21.82 19.42
CA GLY A 369 18.92 -21.69 19.47
C GLY A 369 18.25 -21.82 18.09
N ALA A 370 16.96 -21.46 18.02
CA ALA A 370 16.22 -21.43 16.76
C ALA A 370 16.96 -20.58 15.70
N GLY A 371 17.03 -21.10 14.46
CA GLY A 371 17.64 -20.39 13.32
C GLY A 371 16.92 -19.06 13.02
N PRO A 372 17.49 -18.22 12.12
CA PRO A 372 16.94 -16.89 11.85
C PRO A 372 15.50 -16.95 11.33
N TRP A 373 14.67 -16.01 11.78
CA TRP A 373 13.29 -15.87 11.33
C TRP A 373 13.24 -15.45 9.85
N GLU A 374 12.36 -16.06 9.07
CA GLU A 374 11.99 -15.58 7.74
C GLU A 374 10.79 -14.64 7.85
N VAL A 375 10.93 -13.42 7.34
CA VAL A 375 9.88 -12.41 7.45
C VAL A 375 9.29 -12.13 6.08
N HIS A 376 7.97 -12.11 6.03
CA HIS A 376 7.22 -11.79 4.83
C HIS A 376 6.34 -10.56 5.09
N LEU A 377 6.20 -9.70 4.10
CA LEU A 377 5.22 -8.62 4.09
C LEU A 377 4.21 -8.89 2.98
N VAL A 378 2.92 -8.65 3.23
CA VAL A 378 1.88 -8.79 2.21
C VAL A 378 1.12 -7.49 2.01
N VAL A 379 1.04 -7.05 0.76
CA VAL A 379 0.32 -5.87 0.30
C VAL A 379 -0.44 -6.19 -0.98
N ARG A 380 -1.56 -5.50 -1.23
CA ARG A 380 -2.37 -5.75 -2.44
C ARG A 380 -2.01 -4.87 -3.64
N ALA A 381 -1.14 -3.89 -3.46
CA ALA A 381 -0.88 -2.86 -4.46
C ALA A 381 0.62 -2.64 -4.63
N HIS A 382 1.05 -2.59 -5.89
CA HIS A 382 2.45 -2.34 -6.25
C HIS A 382 2.98 -1.04 -5.64
N ALA A 383 2.20 0.05 -5.64
CA ALA A 383 2.61 1.32 -5.02
C ALA A 383 3.02 1.18 -3.53
N ARG A 384 2.38 0.25 -2.79
CA ARG A 384 2.74 -0.03 -1.39
C ARG A 384 4.00 -0.87 -1.29
N ALA A 385 4.18 -1.82 -2.21
CA ALA A 385 5.42 -2.58 -2.32
C ALA A 385 6.59 -1.65 -2.65
N ASP A 386 6.44 -0.77 -3.65
CA ASP A 386 7.46 0.21 -4.04
C ASP A 386 7.80 1.17 -2.87
N LEU A 387 6.82 1.53 -2.04
CA LEU A 387 7.08 2.31 -0.82
C LEU A 387 7.93 1.52 0.18
N ILE A 388 7.54 0.28 0.49
CA ILE A 388 8.31 -0.59 1.39
C ILE A 388 9.75 -0.74 0.89
N GLU A 389 9.93 -0.94 -0.41
CA GLU A 389 11.26 -1.09 -1.04
C GLU A 389 12.13 0.15 -0.87
N ARG A 390 11.56 1.35 -1.09
CA ARG A 390 12.29 2.60 -0.86
C ARG A 390 12.71 2.76 0.60
N LEU A 391 11.80 2.49 1.54
CA LEU A 391 12.10 2.61 2.98
C LEU A 391 13.20 1.64 3.43
N LEU A 392 13.20 0.42 2.91
CA LEU A 392 14.24 -0.57 3.20
C LEU A 392 15.59 -0.21 2.58
N ALA A 393 15.59 0.45 1.42
CA ALA A 393 16.79 0.94 0.75
C ALA A 393 17.42 2.13 1.50
N ASP A 394 16.61 3.09 1.97
CA ASP A 394 17.05 4.31 2.64
C ASP A 394 17.72 4.03 4.00
N ASP A 395 17.30 3.00 4.72
CA ASP A 395 17.93 2.54 5.96
C ASP A 395 19.39 2.03 5.76
N GLY A 396 19.90 2.00 4.51
CA GLY A 396 21.24 1.50 4.13
C GLY A 396 22.29 2.56 3.92
N GLY A 397 21.91 3.82 4.05
CA GLY A 397 22.73 4.97 3.76
C GLY A 397 23.10 5.78 4.99
N THR A 398 23.44 5.15 6.11
CA THR A 398 24.18 5.82 7.19
C THR A 398 25.11 4.80 7.86
N GLY A 399 26.29 4.62 7.27
CA GLY A 399 27.46 4.03 7.89
C GLY A 399 28.56 5.08 7.96
#